data_AF-A0A3M0XSM5-F1
#
_entry.id   AF-A0A3M0XSM5-F1
#
_cell.length_a   1.000
_cell.length_b   1.000
_cell.length_c   1.000
_cell.angle_alpha   90.00
_cell.angle_beta   90.00
_cell.angle_gamma   90.00
#
_symmetry.space_group_name_H-M   'P 1'
#
loop_
_entity.id
_entity.type
_entity.pdbx_description
1 polymer ?
#
loop_
_entity_poly.entity_id
_entity_poly.type
_entity_poly.pdbx_seq_one_letter_code
_entity_poly.pdbx_strand_id
1 'polypeptide(L)'
;MRIDSLSSLLHPPLAMLPVRCPREQAVELALDASSSLHLLVRRSPRAFEAAAVVRAWAAEHADLLELAVRKPVRRASEAPLHIFVESAEEARRLLSAPCRIHLLVQRHIAGQDHLFAIDL
;
A
#
# COMPACT_ATOMS: atom_id res chain seq x y z
N MET A 1 1.82 -10.89 16.29
CA MET A 1 0.67 -9.96 16.22
C MET A 1 0.31 -9.78 14.74
N ARG A 2 -0.91 -10.13 14.31
CA ARG A 2 -1.35 -9.93 12.92
C ARG A 2 -1.83 -8.48 12.77
N ILE A 3 -1.32 -7.79 11.77
CA ILE A 3 -1.83 -6.48 11.38
C ILE A 3 -3.00 -6.75 10.44
N ASP A 4 -4.15 -6.12 10.67
CA ASP A 4 -5.32 -6.32 9.80
C ASP A 4 -5.22 -5.51 8.49
N SER A 5 -4.40 -4.44 8.44
CA SER A 5 -4.00 -3.75 7.20
C SER A 5 -2.81 -2.79 7.38
N LEU A 6 -1.96 -2.66 6.35
CA LEU A 6 -0.82 -1.74 6.29
C LEU A 6 -1.21 -0.26 6.24
N SER A 7 -2.42 0.05 5.77
CA SER A 7 -2.93 1.40 5.57
C SER A 7 -3.01 2.25 6.84
N SER A 8 -3.28 1.61 7.99
CA SER A 8 -3.43 2.28 9.28
C SER A 8 -2.10 2.77 9.86
N LEU A 9 -0.98 2.29 9.31
CA LEU A 9 0.36 2.68 9.71
C LEU A 9 0.83 3.96 9.02
N LEU A 10 0.13 4.41 7.99
CA LEU A 10 0.52 5.57 7.18
C LEU A 10 -0.01 6.88 7.73
N HIS A 11 0.75 7.96 7.54
CA HIS A 11 0.32 9.32 7.85
C HIS A 11 0.46 10.21 6.61
N PRO A 12 -0.62 10.85 6.09
CA PRO A 12 -2.01 10.72 6.54
C PRO A 12 -2.57 9.30 6.31
N PRO A 13 -3.59 8.89 7.08
CA PRO A 13 -4.16 7.55 6.97
C PRO A 13 -4.82 7.34 5.61
N LEU A 14 -4.68 6.12 5.07
CA LEU A 14 -5.35 5.70 3.86
C LEU A 14 -6.56 4.81 4.19
N ALA A 15 -7.66 4.99 3.47
CA ALA A 15 -8.87 4.19 3.62
C ALA A 15 -8.77 2.92 2.77
N MET A 16 -8.71 1.76 3.42
CA MET A 16 -8.61 0.48 2.71
C MET A 16 -9.83 0.15 1.89
N LEU A 17 -9.58 -0.41 0.72
CA LEU A 17 -10.63 -1.01 -0.09
C LEU A 17 -10.77 -2.49 0.29
N PRO A 18 -12.01 -3.01 0.40
CA PRO A 18 -12.25 -4.42 0.66
C PRO A 18 -12.03 -5.29 -0.59
N VAL A 19 -11.73 -4.68 -1.73
CA VAL A 19 -11.47 -5.36 -3.00
C VAL A 19 -9.97 -5.61 -3.20
N ARG A 20 -9.64 -6.64 -3.99
CA ARG A 20 -8.27 -7.00 -4.37
C ARG A 20 -8.24 -7.35 -5.85
N CYS A 21 -7.09 -7.14 -6.49
CA CYS A 21 -6.87 -7.69 -7.82
C CYS A 21 -6.84 -9.23 -7.73
N PRO A 22 -7.65 -9.97 -8.51
CA PRO A 22 -7.69 -11.44 -8.42
C PRO A 22 -6.35 -12.12 -8.71
N ARG A 23 -5.54 -11.51 -9.60
CA ARG A 23 -4.22 -12.04 -10.01
C ARG A 23 -3.11 -11.75 -9.00
N GLU A 24 -3.25 -10.68 -8.21
CA GLU A 24 -2.21 -10.18 -7.31
C GLU A 24 -2.82 -9.79 -5.97
N GLN A 25 -3.19 -10.79 -5.17
CA GLN A 25 -3.88 -10.57 -3.88
C GLN A 25 -2.99 -9.96 -2.79
N ALA A 26 -1.66 -10.05 -2.95
CA ALA A 26 -0.70 -9.49 -2.01
C ALA A 26 -0.60 -7.96 -2.07
N VAL A 27 -1.11 -7.33 -3.15
CA VAL A 27 -1.17 -5.88 -3.28
C VAL A 27 -2.50 -5.38 -2.72
N GLU A 28 -2.40 -4.65 -1.63
CA GLU A 28 -3.51 -3.95 -0.99
C GLU A 28 -3.84 -2.65 -1.74
N LEU A 29 -5.12 -2.28 -1.75
CA LEU A 29 -5.63 -1.06 -2.37
C LEU A 29 -6.19 -0.14 -1.29
N ALA A 30 -5.83 1.14 -1.34
CA ALA A 30 -6.39 2.14 -0.45
C ALA A 30 -6.62 3.47 -1.16
N LEU A 31 -7.48 4.30 -0.59
CA LEU A 31 -7.77 5.65 -1.06
C LEU A 31 -7.26 6.69 -0.06
N ASP A 32 -6.72 7.79 -0.57
CA ASP A 32 -6.47 8.98 0.23
C ASP A 32 -7.74 9.83 0.42
N ALA A 33 -7.64 10.93 1.15
CA ALA A 33 -8.75 11.87 1.35
C ALA A 33 -9.28 12.51 0.05
N SER A 34 -8.47 12.54 -1.01
CA SER A 34 -8.81 13.05 -2.34
C SER A 34 -9.39 11.97 -3.26
N SER A 35 -9.61 10.75 -2.74
CA SER A 35 -10.00 9.56 -3.50
C SER A 35 -9.00 9.14 -4.58
N SER A 36 -7.72 9.48 -4.40
CA SER A 36 -6.63 8.93 -5.23
C SER A 36 -6.33 7.50 -4.80
N LEU A 37 -6.10 6.60 -5.75
CA LEU A 37 -5.73 5.22 -5.49
C LEU A 37 -4.25 5.11 -5.08
N HIS A 38 -4.00 4.31 -4.05
CA HIS A 38 -2.67 3.93 -3.58
C HIS A 38 -2.56 2.41 -3.54
N LEU A 39 -1.37 1.91 -3.91
CA LEU A 39 -1.03 0.49 -3.83
C LEU A 39 -0.13 0.27 -2.63
N LEU A 40 -0.45 -0.71 -1.79
CA LEU A 40 0.31 -1.04 -0.59
C LEU A 40 0.80 -2.47 -0.71
N VAL A 41 2.09 -2.70 -0.48
CA VAL A 41 2.65 -4.04 -0.57
C VAL A 41 3.81 -4.20 0.42
N ARG A 42 3.90 -5.36 1.06
CA ARG A 42 5.11 -5.74 1.78
C ARG A 42 6.23 -6.04 0.78
N ARG A 43 7.48 -5.83 1.17
CA ARG A 43 8.61 -6.09 0.30
C ARG A 43 8.59 -7.52 -0.23
N SER A 44 8.60 -7.65 -1.55
CA SER A 44 8.77 -8.93 -2.27
C SER A 44 9.59 -8.71 -3.54
N PRO A 45 10.28 -9.74 -4.07
CA PRO A 45 11.06 -9.60 -5.30
C PRO A 45 10.25 -9.12 -6.51
N ARG A 46 8.93 -9.40 -6.52
CA ARG A 46 8.01 -9.06 -7.60
C ARG A 46 7.13 -7.85 -7.29
N ALA A 47 7.43 -7.07 -6.25
CA ALA A 47 6.57 -5.96 -5.81
C ALA A 47 6.23 -4.97 -6.94
N PHE A 48 7.19 -4.64 -7.80
CA PHE A 48 6.97 -3.73 -8.93
C PHE A 48 6.14 -4.35 -10.05
N GLU A 49 6.39 -5.62 -10.39
CA GLU A 49 5.64 -6.36 -11.40
C GLU A 49 4.18 -6.52 -10.96
N ALA A 50 3.96 -6.97 -9.71
CA ALA A 50 2.64 -7.09 -9.12
C ALA A 50 1.91 -5.74 -9.08
N ALA A 51 2.60 -4.67 -8.68
CA ALA A 51 2.02 -3.33 -8.69
C ALA A 51 1.62 -2.88 -10.11
N ALA A 52 2.42 -3.16 -11.13
CA ALA A 52 2.08 -2.84 -12.52
C ALA A 52 0.81 -3.59 -12.98
N VAL A 53 0.70 -4.88 -12.67
CA VAL A 53 -0.50 -5.69 -12.94
C VAL A 53 -1.72 -5.09 -12.24
N VAL A 54 -1.58 -4.72 -10.97
CA VAL A 54 -2.68 -4.14 -10.19
C VAL A 54 -3.08 -2.75 -10.69
N ARG A 55 -2.14 -1.90 -11.12
CA ARG A 55 -2.46 -0.60 -11.76
C ARG A 55 -3.27 -0.79 -13.02
N ALA A 56 -2.84 -1.70 -13.90
CA ALA A 56 -3.55 -1.99 -15.15
C ALA A 56 -4.97 -2.51 -14.85
N TRP A 57 -5.08 -3.46 -13.92
CA TRP A 57 -6.37 -3.99 -13.48
C TRP A 57 -7.27 -2.89 -12.89
N ALA A 58 -6.74 -2.05 -12.00
CA ALA A 58 -7.52 -0.99 -11.36
C ALA A 58 -7.98 0.07 -12.36
N ALA A 59 -7.16 0.38 -13.37
CA ALA A 59 -7.53 1.28 -14.45
C ALA A 59 -8.64 0.69 -15.33
N GLU A 60 -8.54 -0.59 -15.70
CA GLU A 60 -9.56 -1.30 -16.48
C GLU A 60 -10.90 -1.45 -15.73
N HIS A 61 -10.85 -1.54 -14.40
CA HIS A 61 -12.02 -1.78 -13.55
C HIS A 61 -12.40 -0.56 -12.70
N ALA A 62 -12.02 0.65 -13.12
CA ALA A 62 -12.23 1.88 -12.36
C ALA A 62 -13.70 2.06 -11.96
N ASP A 63 -14.64 1.88 -12.89
CA ASP A 63 -16.08 2.01 -12.64
C ASP A 63 -16.59 1.07 -11.54
N LEU A 64 -16.07 -0.17 -11.50
CA LEU A 64 -16.43 -1.13 -10.45
C LEU A 64 -15.86 -0.73 -9.09
N LEU A 65 -14.64 -0.20 -9.06
CA LEU A 65 -14.04 0.32 -7.84
C LEU A 65 -14.85 1.50 -7.32
N GLU A 66 -15.29 2.41 -8.19
CA GLU A 66 -16.14 3.55 -7.84
C GLU A 66 -17.47 3.12 -7.24
N LEU A 67 -18.11 2.10 -7.83
CA LEU A 67 -19.35 1.53 -7.29
C LEU A 67 -19.13 0.91 -5.91
N ALA A 68 -18.02 0.21 -5.69
CA ALA A 68 -17.69 -0.40 -4.41
C ALA A 68 -17.45 0.64 -3.31
N VAL A 69 -16.85 1.79 -3.64
CA VAL A 69 -16.48 2.82 -2.67
C VAL A 69 -17.47 3.98 -2.58
N ARG A 70 -18.43 4.04 -3.50
CA ARG A 70 -19.41 5.13 -3.68
C ARG A 70 -18.76 6.51 -3.80
N LYS A 71 -17.57 6.56 -4.41
CA LYS A 71 -16.77 7.75 -4.66
C LYS A 71 -15.97 7.58 -5.95
N PRO A 72 -15.64 8.67 -6.66
CA PRO A 72 -14.75 8.59 -7.83
C PRO A 72 -13.38 8.06 -7.43
N VAL A 73 -12.78 7.19 -8.25
CA VAL A 73 -11.46 6.61 -8.01
C VAL A 73 -10.48 7.24 -8.98
N ARG A 74 -9.60 8.07 -8.44
CA ARG A 74 -8.66 8.87 -9.23
C ARG A 74 -7.32 8.18 -9.36
N ARG A 75 -6.63 8.45 -10.47
CA ARG A 75 -5.23 8.04 -10.71
C ARG A 75 -4.98 6.53 -10.62
N ALA A 76 -5.94 5.69 -11.03
CA ALA A 76 -5.77 4.24 -10.96
C ALA A 76 -4.54 3.74 -11.75
N SER A 77 -4.28 4.31 -12.94
CA SER A 77 -3.12 4.00 -13.78
C SER A 77 -1.78 4.51 -13.24
N GLU A 78 -1.82 5.53 -12.38
CA GLU A 78 -0.63 6.20 -11.80
C GLU A 78 -0.52 5.99 -10.29
N ALA A 79 -1.29 5.04 -9.74
CA ALA A 79 -1.45 4.86 -8.30
C ALA A 79 -0.09 4.71 -7.60
N PRO A 80 0.29 5.60 -6.66
CA PRO A 80 1.58 5.53 -5.98
C PRO A 80 1.76 4.18 -5.29
N LEU A 81 2.97 3.61 -5.42
CA LEU A 81 3.32 2.35 -4.77
C LEU A 81 3.98 2.63 -3.42
N HIS A 82 3.39 2.11 -2.35
CA HIS A 82 3.91 2.10 -1.00
C HIS A 82 4.49 0.71 -0.71
N ILE A 83 5.81 0.63 -0.49
CA ILE A 83 6.50 -0.61 -0.12
C ILE A 83 6.86 -0.58 1.35
N PHE A 84 6.40 -1.57 2.09
CA PHE A 84 6.72 -1.76 3.50
C PHE A 84 7.88 -2.73 3.65
N VAL A 85 8.94 -2.30 4.31
CA VAL A 85 10.17 -3.06 4.56
C VAL A 85 10.38 -3.23 6.05
N GLU A 86 11.10 -4.28 6.47
CA GLU A 86 11.35 -4.56 7.89
C GLU A 86 12.80 -4.25 8.30
N SER A 87 13.65 -3.87 7.35
CA SER A 87 15.04 -3.50 7.61
C SER A 87 15.50 -2.29 6.81
N ALA A 88 16.46 -1.55 7.38
CA ALA A 88 17.12 -0.43 6.70
C ALA A 88 17.93 -0.89 5.47
N GLU A 89 18.38 -2.14 5.43
CA GLU A 89 19.07 -2.72 4.28
C GLU A 89 18.12 -2.88 3.09
N GLU A 90 16.92 -3.43 3.31
CA GLU A 90 15.88 -3.51 2.29
C GLU A 90 15.47 -2.15 1.78
N ALA A 91 15.30 -1.18 2.69
CA ALA A 91 15.00 0.21 2.33
C ALA A 91 16.08 0.79 1.42
N ARG A 92 17.35 0.64 1.79
CA ARG A 92 18.49 1.20 1.03
C ARG A 92 18.51 0.73 -0.41
N ARG A 93 18.16 -0.53 -0.66
CA ARG A 93 18.09 -1.11 -2.02
C ARG A 93 16.97 -0.51 -2.87
N LEU A 94 16.03 0.20 -2.26
CA LEU A 94 14.86 0.78 -2.92
C LEU A 94 14.89 2.31 -3.00
N LEU A 95 15.82 3.01 -2.34
CA LEU A 95 15.82 4.48 -2.24
C LEU A 95 15.81 5.22 -3.59
N SER A 96 16.32 4.60 -4.66
CA SER A 96 16.30 5.17 -6.01
C SER A 96 15.13 4.70 -6.87
N ALA A 97 14.25 3.86 -6.34
CA ALA A 97 13.12 3.31 -7.08
C ALA A 97 11.91 4.27 -7.01
N PRO A 98 11.02 4.27 -8.02
CA PRO A 98 9.85 5.14 -8.07
C PRO A 98 8.72 4.60 -7.16
N CYS A 99 8.99 4.48 -5.86
CA CYS A 99 8.04 4.09 -4.83
C CYS A 99 8.24 4.90 -3.54
N ARG A 100 7.26 4.84 -2.66
CA ARG A 100 7.35 5.34 -1.29
C ARG A 100 7.73 4.19 -0.38
N ILE A 101 8.73 4.37 0.47
CA ILE A 101 9.27 3.30 1.31
C ILE A 101 8.86 3.58 2.75
N HIS A 102 8.37 2.54 3.41
CA HIS A 102 7.87 2.57 4.78
C HIS A 102 8.63 1.54 5.60
N LEU A 103 9.50 1.97 6.51
CA LEU A 103 10.19 1.06 7.42
C LEU A 103 9.27 0.69 8.58
N LEU A 104 8.94 -0.59 8.68
CA LEU A 104 8.21 -1.16 9.79
C LEU A 104 9.14 -1.34 10.99
N VAL A 105 8.82 -0.67 12.09
CA VAL A 105 9.57 -0.75 13.34
C VAL A 105 8.66 -1.23 14.45
N GLN A 106 9.05 -2.34 15.09
CA GLN A 106 8.40 -2.81 16.31
C GLN A 106 9.03 -2.13 17.52
N ARG A 107 8.22 -1.55 18.39
CA ARG A 107 8.64 -0.98 19.67
C ARG A 107 7.83 -1.54 20.82
N HIS A 108 8.52 -1.82 21.91
CA HIS A 108 7.90 -2.20 23.16
C HIS A 108 7.59 -0.94 23.99
N ILE A 109 6.31 -0.66 24.22
CA ILE A 109 5.84 0.51 24.96
C ILE A 109 4.87 0.03 26.04
N ALA A 110 5.11 0.40 27.31
CA ALA A 110 4.24 0.05 28.43
C ALA A 110 3.85 -1.43 28.54
N GLY A 111 4.78 -2.35 28.24
CA GLY A 111 4.52 -3.80 28.30
C GLY A 111 3.86 -4.41 27.07
N GLN A 112 3.60 -3.60 26.03
CA GLN A 112 2.95 -4.02 24.80
C GLN A 112 3.82 -3.76 23.57
N ASP A 113 3.74 -4.65 22.59
CA ASP A 113 4.42 -4.48 21.31
C ASP A 113 3.55 -3.67 20.35
N HIS A 114 4.10 -2.58 19.84
CA HIS A 114 3.47 -1.72 18.86
C HIS A 114 4.29 -1.70 17.58
N LEU A 115 3.61 -1.72 16.43
CA LEU A 115 4.27 -1.55 15.14
C LEU A 115 4.00 -0.16 14.61
N PHE A 116 5.05 0.46 14.07
CA PHE A 116 5.01 1.77 13.44
C PHE A 116 5.55 1.66 12.03
N ALA A 117 5.05 2.47 11.10
CA ALA A 117 5.72 2.72 9.83
C ALA A 117 6.42 4.08 9.89
N ILE A 118 7.66 4.13 9.38
CA ILE A 118 8.45 5.35 9.26
C ILE A 118 8.65 5.62 7.76
N ASP A 119 8.25 6.80 7.32
CA ASP A 119 8.50 7.28 5.96
C ASP A 119 10.01 7.52 5.77
N LEU A 120 10.58 6.97 4.69
CA LEU A 120 12.00 7.13 4.33
C LEU A 120 12.20 8.00 3.09
#